data_AF-A0AAI8B334-F1
#
_entry.id   AF-A0AAI8B334-F1
#
_cell.length_a   1.000
_cell.length_b   1.000
_cell.length_c   1.000
_cell.angle_alpha   90.00
_cell.angle_beta   90.00
_cell.angle_gamma   90.00
#
_symmetry.space_group_name_H-M   'P 1'
#
loop_
_entity.id
_entity.type
_entity.pdbx_description
1 polymer ?
#
loop_
_entity_poly.entity_id
_entity_poly.type
_entity_poly.pdbx_seq_one_letter_code
_entity_poly.pdbx_strand_id
1 'polypeptide(L)'
;MIQSALTATGTISAQCTNGDAFVIALNGGVSGSVAARTMQRTGGTDTVGYQLYLDAAHSTIWGDGTAGTSTATGTGSGVSQSLTVYGRVPVQTTPVPGTYNDTITATITF
;
A
#
# COMPACT_ATOMS: atom_id res chain seq x y z
N MET A 1 -18.69 3.00 -14.49
CA MET A 1 -18.18 3.73 -13.30
C MET A 1 -17.81 2.69 -12.25
N ILE A 2 -16.78 2.91 -11.42
CA ILE A 2 -16.50 2.00 -10.31
C ILE A 2 -17.57 2.32 -9.27
N GLN A 3 -18.70 1.60 -9.30
CA GLN A 3 -19.91 1.98 -8.57
C GLN A 3 -19.91 1.55 -7.10
N SER A 4 -18.95 0.72 -6.70
CA SER A 4 -18.70 0.31 -5.32
C SER A 4 -17.21 0.24 -5.09
N ALA A 5 -16.77 0.50 -3.86
CA ALA A 5 -15.37 0.33 -3.52
C ALA A 5 -14.98 -1.15 -3.64
N LEU A 6 -13.80 -1.40 -4.22
CA LEU A 6 -13.20 -2.73 -4.26
C LEU A 6 -12.12 -2.80 -3.18
N THR A 7 -12.10 -3.89 -2.42
CA THR A 7 -11.10 -4.13 -1.38
C THR A 7 -10.36 -5.42 -1.66
N ALA A 8 -9.08 -5.47 -1.30
CA ALA A 8 -8.24 -6.65 -1.39
C ALA A 8 -7.23 -6.66 -0.23
N THR A 9 -6.66 -7.82 0.08
CA THR A 9 -5.61 -7.94 1.08
C THR A 9 -4.37 -8.59 0.48
N GLY A 10 -3.19 -8.15 0.93
CA GLY A 10 -1.90 -8.76 0.64
C GLY A 10 -1.12 -9.01 1.92
N THR A 11 -0.01 -9.72 1.82
CA THR A 11 0.86 -10.00 2.99
C THR A 11 2.31 -9.68 2.66
N ILE A 12 2.96 -8.93 3.56
CA ILE A 12 4.41 -8.72 3.56
C ILE A 12 4.99 -9.60 4.66
N SER A 13 6.01 -10.38 4.32
CA SER A 13 6.73 -11.23 5.27
C SER A 13 8.09 -10.61 5.57
N ALA A 14 8.36 -10.29 6.83
CA ALA A 14 9.62 -9.72 7.28
C ALA A 14 10.20 -10.57 8.40
N GLN A 15 11.46 -10.97 8.28
CA GLN A 15 12.21 -11.61 9.36
C GLN A 15 13.27 -10.63 9.85
N CYS A 16 13.02 -10.03 11.01
CA CYS A 16 13.93 -9.11 11.66
C CYS A 16 14.63 -9.80 12.84
N THR A 17 15.84 -9.37 13.16
CA THR A 17 16.62 -9.85 14.31
C THR A 17 15.80 -9.76 15.60
N ASN A 18 15.91 -10.76 16.47
CA ASN A 18 15.19 -10.78 17.73
C ASN A 18 15.62 -9.59 18.62
N GLY A 19 14.65 -8.75 19.00
CA GLY A 19 14.86 -7.60 19.87
C GLY A 19 15.09 -6.27 19.15
N ASP A 20 15.39 -6.29 17.85
CA ASP A 20 15.59 -5.06 17.07
C ASP A 20 14.23 -4.46 16.68
N ALA A 21 14.06 -3.15 16.91
CA ALA A 21 12.92 -2.43 16.38
C ALA A 21 13.01 -2.35 14.86
N PHE A 22 11.88 -2.47 14.17
CA PHE A 22 11.84 -2.29 12.72
C PHE A 22 10.69 -1.36 12.30
N VAL A 23 10.90 -0.71 11.16
CA VAL A 23 9.90 0.12 10.48
C VAL A 23 9.80 -0.35 9.04
N ILE A 24 8.58 -0.50 8.52
CA ILE A 24 8.30 -0.81 7.13
C ILE A 24 7.52 0.36 6.52
N ALA A 25 8.16 1.04 5.57
CA ALA A 25 7.58 2.13 4.78
C ALA A 25 7.18 1.62 3.39
N LEU A 26 6.05 2.12 2.87
CA LEU A 26 5.62 1.86 1.50
C LEU A 26 5.69 3.15 0.68
N ASN A 27 6.32 3.11 -0.51
CA ASN A 27 6.39 4.28 -1.39
C ASN A 27 5.06 4.57 -2.12
N GLY A 28 5.02 5.66 -2.89
CA GLY A 28 3.84 6.09 -3.66
C GLY A 28 3.65 5.40 -5.03
N GLY A 29 4.45 4.38 -5.34
CA GLY A 29 4.43 3.72 -6.65
C GLY A 29 4.65 4.69 -7.82
N VAL A 30 3.98 4.45 -8.93
CA VAL A 30 4.06 5.27 -10.15
C VAL A 30 3.63 6.72 -9.92
N SER A 31 2.72 6.97 -8.97
CA SER A 31 2.23 8.33 -8.66
C SER A 31 3.26 9.19 -7.92
N GLY A 32 4.22 8.56 -7.24
CA GLY A 32 5.13 9.23 -6.31
C GLY A 32 4.48 9.74 -5.02
N SER A 33 3.16 9.58 -4.83
CA SER A 33 2.42 10.08 -3.67
C SER A 33 1.87 8.93 -2.82
N VAL A 34 2.35 8.80 -1.58
CA VAL A 34 1.81 7.80 -0.63
C VAL A 34 0.37 8.10 -0.22
N ALA A 35 -0.05 9.36 -0.24
CA ALA A 35 -1.41 9.78 0.12
C ALA A 35 -2.41 9.67 -1.04
N ALA A 36 -1.94 9.66 -2.30
CA ALA A 36 -2.78 9.66 -3.49
C ALA A 36 -2.24 8.69 -4.56
N ARG A 37 -2.12 7.40 -4.20
CA ARG A 37 -1.60 6.38 -5.10
C ARG A 37 -2.52 6.15 -6.30
N THR A 38 -1.92 5.86 -7.45
CA THR A 38 -2.63 5.52 -8.68
C THR A 38 -2.02 4.31 -9.35
N MET A 39 -2.86 3.45 -9.93
CA MET A 39 -2.43 2.44 -10.88
C MET A 39 -2.51 3.00 -12.29
N GLN A 40 -1.57 2.61 -13.15
CA GLN A 40 -1.45 3.09 -14.52
C GLN A 40 -1.96 2.02 -15.49
N ARG A 41 -2.78 2.42 -16.48
CA ARG A 41 -3.24 1.51 -17.52
C ARG A 41 -2.07 1.01 -18.37
N THR A 42 -1.98 -0.30 -18.59
CA THR A 42 -1.00 -0.86 -19.50
C THR A 42 -1.24 -0.36 -20.93
N GLY A 43 -0.22 0.23 -21.55
CA GLY A 43 -0.31 0.78 -22.91
C GLY A 43 -1.08 2.11 -23.03
N GLY A 44 -1.31 2.83 -21.92
CA GLY A 44 -1.97 4.14 -21.92
C GLY A 44 -1.58 5.02 -20.73
N THR A 45 -2.20 6.20 -20.63
CA THR A 45 -1.96 7.20 -19.56
C THR A 45 -3.11 7.32 -18.55
N ASP A 46 -4.22 6.60 -18.75
CA ASP A 46 -5.33 6.57 -17.81
C ASP A 46 -4.91 5.98 -16.47
N THR A 47 -5.43 6.50 -15.37
CA THR A 47 -5.11 6.05 -14.01
C THR A 47 -6.35 5.62 -13.22
N VAL A 48 -6.15 4.77 -12.23
CA VAL A 48 -7.14 4.37 -11.22
C VAL A 48 -6.56 4.71 -9.84
N GLY A 49 -7.24 5.56 -9.08
CA GLY A 49 -6.84 5.84 -7.70
C GLY A 49 -7.05 4.63 -6.80
N TYR A 50 -6.10 4.37 -5.91
CA TYR A 50 -6.20 3.33 -4.89
C TYR A 50 -5.43 3.74 -3.64
N GLN A 51 -5.60 2.99 -2.55
CA GLN A 51 -4.83 3.25 -1.34
C GLN A 51 -4.56 1.96 -0.54
N LEU A 52 -3.46 1.94 0.20
CA LEU A 52 -3.02 0.85 1.07
C LEU A 52 -3.08 1.29 2.52
N TYR A 53 -3.54 0.40 3.40
CA TYR A 53 -3.85 0.68 4.79
C TYR A 53 -3.25 -0.38 5.73
N LEU A 54 -3.02 0.04 6.97
CA LEU A 54 -2.53 -0.83 8.06
C LEU A 54 -3.67 -1.64 8.70
N ASP A 55 -4.91 -1.22 8.51
CA ASP A 55 -6.08 -1.77 9.19
C ASP A 55 -7.22 -2.14 8.25
N ALA A 56 -8.02 -3.12 8.67
CA ALA A 56 -9.17 -3.61 7.90
C ALA A 56 -10.31 -2.57 7.75
N ALA A 57 -10.36 -1.55 8.61
CA ALA A 57 -11.32 -0.47 8.50
C ALA A 57 -10.90 0.60 7.47
N HIS A 58 -9.69 0.48 6.89
CA HIS A 58 -9.12 1.42 5.95
C HIS A 58 -9.04 2.85 6.53
N SER A 59 -8.62 2.96 7.79
CA SER A 59 -8.56 4.22 8.52
C SER A 59 -7.17 4.86 8.51
N THR A 60 -6.12 4.04 8.51
CA THR A 60 -4.72 4.48 8.59
C THR A 60 -3.98 4.12 7.32
N ILE A 61 -3.64 5.14 6.51
CA ILE A 61 -2.91 4.96 5.26
C ILE A 61 -1.48 4.50 5.56
N TRP A 62 -1.08 3.39 4.96
CA TRP A 62 0.29 2.89 5.03
C TRP A 62 1.17 3.59 3.99
N GLY A 63 2.07 4.44 4.46
CA GLY A 63 3.02 5.18 3.64
C GLY A 63 4.41 5.18 4.25
N ASP A 64 5.08 6.32 4.14
CA ASP A 64 6.45 6.58 4.61
C ASP A 64 6.49 7.54 5.81
N GLY A 65 5.33 7.86 6.40
CA GLY A 65 5.20 8.82 7.50
C GLY A 65 5.04 10.27 7.04
N THR A 66 5.09 10.53 5.73
CA THR A 66 4.80 11.86 5.17
C THR A 66 3.32 12.01 4.80
N ALA A 67 2.89 13.25 4.55
CA ALA A 67 1.54 13.56 4.06
C ALA A 67 0.38 12.96 4.91
N GLY A 68 0.59 12.80 6.21
CA GLY A 68 -0.41 12.23 7.14
C GLY A 68 -0.54 10.71 7.09
N THR A 69 0.39 10.01 6.41
CA THR A 69 0.45 8.55 6.41
C THR A 69 1.21 8.00 7.61
N SER A 70 1.10 6.70 7.85
CA SER A 70 1.85 6.00 8.91
C SER A 70 2.66 4.85 8.32
N THR A 71 3.73 4.47 9.02
CA THR A 71 4.53 3.29 8.72
C THR A 71 4.07 2.11 9.59
N ALA A 72 4.35 0.88 9.16
CA ALA A 72 4.21 -0.26 10.04
C ALA A 72 5.44 -0.36 10.94
N THR A 73 5.26 -0.52 12.24
CA THR A 73 6.35 -0.63 13.21
C THR A 73 6.21 -1.90 14.03
N GLY A 74 7.32 -2.51 14.42
CA GLY A 74 7.31 -3.66 15.30
C GLY A 74 8.67 -3.95 15.92
N THR A 75 8.74 -5.04 16.67
CA THR A 75 10.00 -5.59 17.18
C THR A 75 10.22 -6.95 16.55
N GLY A 76 11.43 -7.17 16.05
CA GLY A 76 11.83 -8.43 15.45
C GLY A 76 11.79 -9.54 16.48
N SER A 77 11.34 -10.71 16.04
CA SER A 77 11.24 -11.92 16.86
C SER A 77 12.30 -12.98 16.53
N GLY A 78 13.15 -12.72 15.52
CA GLY A 78 14.06 -13.71 14.95
C GLY A 78 13.38 -14.71 14.01
N VAL A 79 12.05 -14.70 13.92
CA VAL A 79 11.25 -15.51 13.00
C VAL A 79 10.49 -14.62 12.02
N SER A 80 9.98 -15.23 10.95
CA SER A 80 9.21 -14.53 9.92
C SER A 80 7.89 -14.01 10.48
N GLN A 81 7.69 -12.70 10.44
CA GLN A 81 6.47 -12.01 10.86
C GLN A 81 5.68 -11.55 9.64
N SER A 82 4.40 -11.89 9.59
CA SER A 82 3.50 -11.51 8.51
C SER A 82 2.72 -10.24 8.86
N LEU A 83 2.82 -9.24 8.00
CA LEU A 83 2.04 -8.00 8.07
C LEU A 83 1.01 -8.00 6.94
N THR A 84 -0.27 -7.76 7.29
CA THR A 84 -1.34 -7.68 6.30
C THR A 84 -1.43 -6.27 5.74
N VAL A 85 -1.46 -6.17 4.42
CA VAL A 85 -1.72 -4.93 3.68
C VAL A 85 -3.19 -4.92 3.28
N TYR A 86 -3.94 -3.88 3.63
CA TYR A 86 -5.33 -3.72 3.23
C TYR A 86 -5.41 -2.72 2.08
N GLY A 87 -5.76 -3.18 0.88
CA GLY A 87 -5.89 -2.35 -0.32
C GLY A 87 -7.34 -1.98 -0.60
N ARG A 88 -7.57 -0.74 -1.04
CA ARG A 88 -8.90 -0.26 -1.46
C ARG A 88 -8.84 0.64 -2.68
N VAL A 89 -9.70 0.35 -3.65
CA VAL A 89 -10.03 1.21 -4.78
C VAL A 89 -11.37 1.88 -4.46
N PRO A 90 -11.41 3.21 -4.23
CA PRO A 90 -12.66 3.92 -3.97
C PRO A 90 -13.54 4.00 -5.23
N VAL A 91 -14.81 4.35 -5.00
CA VAL A 91 -15.73 4.75 -6.08
C VAL A 91 -15.13 5.94 -6.83
N GLN A 92 -15.03 5.82 -8.15
CA GLN A 92 -14.51 6.86 -9.03
C GLN A 92 -15.09 6.69 -10.44
N THR A 93 -14.99 7.74 -11.26
CA THR A 93 -15.33 7.67 -12.68
C THR A 93 -14.57 6.51 -13.32
N THR A 94 -15.27 5.61 -14.02
CA THR A 94 -14.59 4.46 -14.66
C THR A 94 -13.67 5.00 -15.73
N PRO A 95 -12.36 4.77 -15.60
CA PRO A 95 -11.43 5.08 -16.68
C PRO A 95 -11.55 4.02 -17.78
N VAL A 96 -10.88 4.23 -18.91
CA VAL A 96 -10.97 3.36 -20.08
C VAL A 96 -10.76 1.88 -19.70
N PRO A 97 -11.58 0.94 -20.19
CA PRO A 97 -11.38 -0.48 -19.89
C PRO A 97 -9.96 -0.96 -20.22
N GLY A 98 -9.35 -1.68 -19.29
CA GLY A 98 -8.00 -2.20 -19.44
C GLY A 98 -7.43 -2.70 -18.12
N THR A 99 -6.23 -3.26 -18.17
CA THR A 99 -5.48 -3.66 -16.98
C THR A 99 -4.72 -2.46 -16.42
N TYR A 100 -4.89 -2.21 -15.13
CA TYR A 100 -4.20 -1.16 -14.39
C TYR A 100 -3.22 -1.81 -13.43
N ASN A 101 -1.95 -1.37 -13.45
CA ASN A 101 -0.90 -1.92 -12.62
C ASN A 101 -0.12 -0.81 -11.90
N ASP A 102 0.42 -1.14 -10.74
CA ASP A 102 1.39 -0.32 -10.01
C ASP A 102 2.35 -1.25 -9.25
N THR A 103 3.56 -0.76 -8.99
CA THR A 103 4.58 -1.48 -8.23
C THR A 103 4.96 -0.66 -7.00
N ILE A 104 4.66 -1.21 -5.82
CA ILE A 104 5.01 -0.59 -4.55
C ILE A 104 6.30 -1.21 -4.00
N THR A 105 7.24 -0.34 -3.63
CA THR A 105 8.46 -0.73 -2.92
C THR A 105 8.23 -0.63 -1.42
N ALA A 106 8.47 -1.74 -0.72
CA ALA A 106 8.53 -1.76 0.74
C ALA A 106 9.98 -1.61 1.20
N THR A 107 10.25 -0.62 2.05
CA THR A 107 11.57 -0.38 2.65
C THR A 107 11.51 -0.74 4.12
N ILE A 108 12.38 -1.66 4.54
CA ILE A 108 12.52 -2.09 5.94
C ILE A 108 13.77 -1.44 6.52
N THR A 109 13.63 -0.75 7.64
CA THR A 109 14.74 -0.16 8.41
C THR A 109 14.73 -0.70 9.84
N PHE A 110 15.92 -0.89 10.42
CA PHE A 110 16.17 -1.41 11.76
C PHE A 110 17.21 -0.54 12.48
#